data_AF-A0AAU9VAT6-F1
#
_entry.id   AF-A0AAU9VAT6-F1
#
_cell.length_a   1.000
_cell.length_b   1.000
_cell.length_c   1.000
_cell.angle_alpha   90.00
_cell.angle_beta   90.00
_cell.angle_gamma   90.00
#
_symmetry.space_group_name_H-M   'P 1'
#
loop_
_entity.id
_entity.type
_entity.pdbx_description
1 polymer ?
#
loop_
_entity_poly.entity_id
_entity_poly.type
_entity_poly.pdbx_seq_one_letter_code
_entity_poly.pdbx_strand_id
1 'polypeptide(L)'
;MRAISLIIALTAAISCKAALPELRFAWKQIDYIWDSSAQRETAVQNGLFVQANNLPLGLARWKNKLFVTVPRWKNGVASSLNYVDIDGAQDQPLKAYPSLKDNLVSDTAESLPSNSSIISVFRVFVDPCDRLWVMDSGLADIVGSPNQIAGPSVVIFDLNTNKLLHRYFFKVSDMKEDSFFANIVVDVDKDTCDNAFAYIPDLGGYGVVVYSLKQDDSWRISHHYFHFEPLAGSYKVGGIEFHWTDGVFALALSEPRENGYRTMFFHAFSSTKEFCVSTELLRNYTHIDKNEAFHDFKLLGDRGERTQSSASYYDTNTSVLFYTQINRDGVGCWNSNKPYTPGNNPLLFTDSKLFEFLNDLKVDEEGILWLLSDKLPRFLYKSLDPNEINFRIFSIKASDAIAGSTCE
;
A
#
# COMPACT_ATOMS: atom_id res chain seq x y z
N MET A 1 30.53 -64.10 25.93
CA MET A 1 30.05 -62.75 26.32
C MET A 1 30.30 -61.81 25.16
N ARG A 2 29.27 -61.49 24.36
CA ARG A 2 29.35 -60.51 23.27
C ARG A 2 28.66 -59.24 23.73
N ALA A 3 29.41 -58.16 23.90
CA ALA A 3 28.88 -56.86 24.26
C ALA A 3 28.25 -56.22 23.01
N ILE A 4 26.96 -55.90 23.10
CA ILE A 4 26.22 -55.15 22.09
C ILE A 4 26.32 -53.67 22.50
N SER A 5 27.09 -52.90 21.75
CA SER A 5 27.15 -51.44 21.90
C SER A 5 25.94 -50.82 21.20
N LEU A 6 25.00 -50.28 21.97
CA LEU A 6 23.90 -49.46 21.47
C LEU A 6 24.44 -48.07 21.10
N ILE A 7 24.42 -47.73 19.81
CA ILE A 7 24.67 -46.37 19.35
C ILE A 7 23.34 -45.61 19.43
N ILE A 8 23.22 -44.70 20.40
CA ILE A 8 22.09 -43.78 20.52
C ILE A 8 22.37 -42.61 19.56
N ALA A 9 21.66 -42.58 18.43
CA ALA A 9 21.65 -41.44 17.53
C ALA A 9 20.81 -40.32 18.16
N LEU A 10 21.46 -39.26 18.64
CA LEU A 10 20.78 -38.00 18.96
C LEU A 10 20.36 -37.32 17.64
N THR A 11 19.11 -37.49 17.24
CA THR A 11 18.48 -36.58 16.28
C THR A 11 18.19 -35.26 16.98
N ALA A 12 19.07 -34.27 16.79
CA ALA A 12 18.76 -32.90 17.14
C ALA A 12 17.61 -32.42 16.25
N ALA A 13 16.41 -32.36 16.79
CA ALA A 13 15.30 -31.66 16.16
C ALA A 13 15.66 -30.17 16.13
N ILE A 14 16.21 -29.71 15.00
CA ILE A 14 16.32 -28.28 14.71
C ILE A 14 14.87 -27.82 14.51
N SER A 15 14.27 -27.34 15.60
CA SER A 15 13.03 -26.57 15.52
C SER A 15 13.37 -25.27 14.81
N CYS A 16 13.19 -25.26 13.50
CA CYS A 16 13.31 -24.06 12.68
C CYS A 16 12.15 -23.16 13.10
N LYS A 17 12.38 -22.28 14.09
CA LYS A 17 11.42 -21.21 14.40
C LYS A 17 11.26 -20.39 13.12
N ALA A 18 10.03 -20.28 12.64
CA ALA A 18 9.70 -19.35 11.56
C ALA A 18 10.22 -17.95 11.93
N ALA A 19 10.90 -17.30 10.99
CA ALA A 19 11.41 -15.95 11.20
C ALA A 19 10.23 -14.99 11.40
N LEU A 20 10.32 -14.12 12.40
CA LEU A 20 9.30 -13.11 12.69
C LEU A 20 9.82 -11.74 12.27
N PRO A 21 8.95 -10.84 11.79
CA PRO A 21 9.35 -9.48 11.45
C PRO A 21 9.92 -8.71 12.64
N GLU A 22 11.00 -7.97 12.40
CA GLU A 22 11.62 -7.05 13.35
C GLU A 22 10.80 -5.76 13.44
N LEU A 23 10.52 -5.28 14.65
CA LEU A 23 9.91 -3.96 14.84
C LEU A 23 10.94 -2.86 14.55
N ARG A 24 10.64 -2.03 13.55
CA ARG A 24 11.53 -0.95 13.09
C ARG A 24 11.10 0.40 13.63
N PHE A 25 9.81 0.69 13.59
CA PHE A 25 9.26 1.94 14.10
C PHE A 25 7.96 1.71 14.85
N ALA A 26 7.71 2.53 15.86
CA ALA A 26 6.53 2.44 16.70
C ALA A 26 6.14 3.79 17.26
N TRP A 27 4.87 4.15 17.11
CA TRP A 27 4.33 5.42 17.63
C TRP A 27 3.07 5.19 18.43
N LYS A 28 2.97 5.93 19.54
CA LYS A 28 1.70 6.09 20.26
C LYS A 28 0.80 7.09 19.56
N GLN A 29 1.40 8.21 19.19
CA GLN A 29 0.79 9.29 18.44
C GLN A 29 1.83 9.83 17.46
N ILE A 30 1.38 10.31 16.32
CA ILE A 30 2.26 10.90 15.30
C ILE A 30 2.58 12.35 15.69
N ASP A 31 3.81 12.74 15.45
CA ASP A 31 4.23 14.14 15.43
C ASP A 31 5.16 14.35 14.24
N TYR A 32 5.45 15.61 13.95
CA TYR A 32 6.22 16.03 12.79
C TYR A 32 7.47 16.79 13.23
N ILE A 33 8.46 16.86 12.35
CA ILE A 33 9.54 17.84 12.48
C ILE A 33 8.98 19.21 12.11
N TRP A 34 8.99 20.12 13.07
CA TRP A 34 8.57 21.51 12.93
C TRP A 34 9.78 22.44 12.85
N ASP A 35 9.65 23.57 12.16
CA ASP A 35 10.72 24.57 12.08
C ASP A 35 10.98 25.23 13.44
N SER A 36 9.95 25.31 14.29
CA SER A 36 10.04 25.79 15.67
C SER A 36 8.87 25.29 16.52
N SER A 37 9.06 25.25 17.84
CA SER A 37 7.97 24.95 18.78
C SER A 37 6.79 25.91 18.65
N ALA A 38 7.04 27.19 18.37
CA ALA A 38 6.00 28.19 18.15
C ALA A 38 5.14 27.89 16.91
N GLN A 39 5.73 27.37 15.83
CA GLN A 39 4.99 26.95 14.63
C GLN A 39 4.06 25.78 14.96
N ARG A 40 4.56 24.78 15.71
CA ARG A 40 3.74 23.66 16.19
C ARG A 40 2.58 24.13 17.07
N GLU A 41 2.86 24.98 18.06
CA GLU A 41 1.82 25.53 18.96
C GLU A 41 0.76 26.31 18.19
N THR A 42 1.17 27.14 17.22
CA THR A 42 0.25 27.88 16.34
C THR A 42 -0.60 26.93 15.50
N ALA A 43 0.00 25.86 14.95
CA ALA A 43 -0.73 24.86 14.18
C ALA A 43 -1.76 24.12 15.04
N VAL A 44 -1.44 23.83 16.30
CA VAL A 44 -2.39 23.25 17.26
C VAL A 44 -3.52 24.22 17.58
N GLN A 45 -3.19 25.48 17.90
CA GLN A 45 -4.20 26.50 18.24
C GLN A 45 -5.18 26.77 17.09
N ASN A 46 -4.68 26.76 15.86
CA ASN A 46 -5.49 27.04 14.67
C ASN A 46 -6.13 25.77 14.06
N GLY A 47 -5.96 24.60 14.69
CA GLY A 47 -6.54 23.34 14.23
C GLY A 47 -5.87 22.72 12.99
N LEU A 48 -4.76 23.28 12.50
CA LEU A 48 -3.95 22.70 11.42
C LEU A 48 -3.22 21.42 11.85
N PHE A 49 -3.04 21.23 13.16
CA PHE A 49 -2.52 20.00 13.73
C PHE A 49 -3.34 19.53 14.92
N VAL A 50 -4.05 18.42 14.73
CA VAL A 50 -4.76 17.70 15.78
C VAL A 50 -4.10 16.34 15.93
N GLN A 51 -3.19 16.22 16.89
CA GLN A 51 -2.30 15.06 17.02
C GLN A 51 -3.03 13.70 16.99
N ALA A 52 -4.18 13.60 17.65
CA ALA A 52 -4.99 12.37 17.70
C ALA A 52 -5.60 11.95 16.35
N ASN A 53 -5.64 12.84 15.37
CA ASN A 53 -6.24 12.62 14.04
C ASN A 53 -5.24 12.13 12.98
N ASN A 54 -3.99 11.86 13.36
CA ASN A 54 -2.92 11.51 12.44
C ASN A 54 -2.63 10.00 12.49
N LEU A 55 -3.05 9.27 11.46
CA LEU A 55 -2.86 7.83 11.31
C LEU A 55 -1.99 7.53 10.08
N PRO A 56 -0.80 6.91 10.24
CA PRO A 56 0.02 6.44 9.14
C PRO A 56 -0.66 5.31 8.37
N LEU A 57 -0.55 5.31 7.04
CA LEU A 57 -1.28 4.36 6.20
C LEU A 57 -0.40 3.63 5.20
N GLY A 58 0.41 4.33 4.40
CA GLY A 58 1.20 3.76 3.31
C GLY A 58 2.69 3.89 3.54
N LEU A 59 3.49 3.03 2.90
CA LEU A 59 4.94 3.10 2.94
C LEU A 59 5.62 2.86 1.59
N ALA A 60 6.85 3.33 1.46
CA ALA A 60 7.78 2.91 0.42
C ALA A 60 9.22 3.25 0.84
N ARG A 61 10.18 2.41 0.51
CA ARG A 61 11.59 2.65 0.83
C ARG A 61 12.32 3.23 -0.38
N TRP A 62 13.17 4.21 -0.13
CA TRP A 62 14.21 4.65 -1.04
C TRP A 62 15.49 4.95 -0.28
N LYS A 63 16.54 4.16 -0.49
CA LYS A 63 17.83 4.29 0.22
C LYS A 63 17.58 4.33 1.74
N ASN A 64 17.98 5.41 2.42
CA ASN A 64 17.77 5.61 3.85
C ASN A 64 16.41 6.25 4.21
N LYS A 65 15.60 6.65 3.23
CA LYS A 65 14.27 7.22 3.48
C LYS A 65 13.24 6.11 3.44
N LEU A 66 12.49 5.96 4.53
CA LEU A 66 11.25 5.21 4.53
C LEU A 66 10.09 6.20 4.48
N PHE A 67 9.47 6.34 3.32
CA PHE A 67 8.28 7.15 3.16
C PHE A 67 7.12 6.58 3.96
N VAL A 68 6.36 7.48 4.59
CA VAL A 68 5.18 7.18 5.39
C VAL A 68 4.11 8.21 5.06
N THR A 69 2.93 7.74 4.66
CA THR A 69 1.80 8.62 4.33
C THR A 69 0.84 8.74 5.50
N VAL A 70 0.24 9.90 5.68
CA VAL A 70 -0.80 10.18 6.69
C VAL A 70 -1.99 10.81 5.95
N PRO A 71 -2.94 10.03 5.42
CA PRO A 71 -4.08 10.57 4.70
C PRO A 71 -4.98 11.40 5.62
N ARG A 72 -5.66 12.39 5.04
CA ARG A 72 -6.57 13.30 5.76
C ARG A 72 -7.94 12.65 6.01
N TRP A 73 -7.94 11.50 6.70
CA TRP A 73 -9.18 10.86 7.16
C TRP A 73 -10.01 11.80 8.04
N LYS A 74 -9.33 12.51 8.93
CA LYS A 74 -9.88 13.52 9.83
C LYS A 74 -9.08 14.81 9.66
N ASN A 75 -9.66 15.93 10.06
CA ASN A 75 -9.01 17.23 10.07
C ASN A 75 -7.73 17.29 10.94
N GLY A 76 -6.88 18.28 10.69
CA GLY A 76 -5.69 18.56 11.50
C GLY A 76 -4.51 17.63 11.21
N VAL A 77 -4.38 17.17 9.97
CA VAL A 77 -3.17 16.48 9.49
C VAL A 77 -2.19 17.51 8.94
N ALA A 78 -1.12 17.75 9.67
CA ALA A 78 -0.14 18.77 9.31
C ALA A 78 0.65 18.41 8.05
N SER A 79 0.92 17.12 7.83
CA SER A 79 1.64 16.66 6.65
C SER A 79 1.24 15.27 6.23
N SER A 80 0.83 15.14 4.97
CA SER A 80 0.29 13.88 4.44
C SER A 80 1.34 13.01 3.77
N LEU A 81 2.40 13.61 3.21
CA LEU A 81 3.52 12.88 2.66
C LEU A 81 4.77 13.12 3.50
N ASN A 82 5.33 12.05 4.07
CA ASN A 82 6.44 12.15 5.00
C ASN A 82 7.46 11.04 4.77
N TYR A 83 8.58 11.12 5.48
CA TYR A 83 9.52 10.01 5.63
C TYR A 83 10.18 10.01 7.01
N VAL A 84 10.79 8.87 7.34
CA VAL A 84 11.71 8.68 8.47
C VAL A 84 13.03 8.13 7.97
N ASP A 85 14.11 8.33 8.73
CA ASP A 85 15.41 7.73 8.42
C ASP A 85 15.45 6.29 8.97
N ILE A 86 15.87 5.33 8.16
CA ILE A 86 15.85 3.89 8.52
C ILE A 86 16.77 3.58 9.71
N ASP A 87 17.86 4.32 9.83
CA ASP A 87 18.86 4.26 10.89
C ASP A 87 18.55 5.20 12.08
N GLY A 88 17.43 5.91 12.04
CA GLY A 88 16.99 6.78 13.12
C GLY A 88 16.32 6.05 14.29
N ALA A 89 15.87 6.82 15.29
CA ALA A 89 15.14 6.29 16.45
C ALA A 89 13.80 5.65 16.04
N GLN A 90 13.36 4.64 16.81
CA GLN A 90 12.12 3.90 16.54
C GLN A 90 10.86 4.78 16.62
N ASP A 91 10.89 5.84 17.41
CA ASP A 91 9.78 6.76 17.67
C ASP A 91 10.01 8.14 17.06
N GLN A 92 10.94 8.27 16.11
CA GLN A 92 11.28 9.56 15.51
C GLN A 92 10.04 10.24 14.89
N PRO A 93 9.91 11.58 15.01
CA PRO A 93 8.85 12.32 14.35
C PRO A 93 9.00 12.26 12.82
N LEU A 94 7.88 12.42 12.12
CA LEU A 94 7.84 12.34 10.66
C LEU A 94 8.41 13.61 10.03
N LYS A 95 9.20 13.46 8.96
CA LYS A 95 9.72 14.58 8.16
C LYS A 95 8.85 14.79 6.94
N ALA A 96 8.22 15.96 6.84
CA ALA A 96 7.37 16.32 5.71
C ALA A 96 8.16 16.34 4.38
N TYR A 97 7.55 15.84 3.30
CA TYR A 97 8.15 15.77 1.98
C TYR A 97 7.24 16.38 0.90
N PRO A 98 7.78 17.21 -0.02
CA PRO A 98 9.18 17.64 -0.08
C PRO A 98 9.55 18.67 1.01
N SER A 99 8.54 19.33 1.59
CA SER A 99 8.72 20.23 2.73
C SER A 99 7.45 20.33 3.58
N LEU A 100 7.57 20.87 4.80
CA LEU A 100 6.42 21.17 5.65
C LEU A 100 5.51 22.23 5.01
N LYS A 101 6.08 23.23 4.33
CA LYS A 101 5.33 24.28 3.62
C LYS A 101 4.40 23.69 2.55
N ASP A 102 4.88 22.69 1.82
CA ASP A 102 4.09 22.06 0.75
C ASP A 102 2.95 21.19 1.31
N ASN A 103 3.06 20.76 2.56
CA ASN A 103 2.11 19.84 3.20
C ASN A 103 1.11 20.55 4.13
N LEU A 104 1.53 21.64 4.79
CA LEU A 104 0.75 22.37 5.78
C LEU A 104 -0.30 23.27 5.12
N VAL A 105 -1.29 22.63 4.49
CA VAL A 105 -2.43 23.26 3.84
C VAL A 105 -3.66 23.15 4.73
N SER A 106 -4.45 24.23 4.88
CA SER A 106 -5.71 24.19 5.64
C SER A 106 -6.69 23.18 5.05
N ASP A 107 -7.39 22.43 5.90
CA ASP A 107 -8.47 21.53 5.46
C ASP A 107 -9.63 22.29 4.80
N THR A 108 -9.76 23.59 5.06
CA THR A 108 -10.77 24.49 4.46
C THR A 108 -10.27 25.25 3.23
N ALA A 109 -9.09 24.93 2.69
CA ALA A 109 -8.60 25.59 1.49
C ALA A 109 -9.56 25.37 0.31
N GLU A 110 -9.78 26.42 -0.49
CA GLU A 110 -10.69 26.36 -1.64
C GLU A 110 -9.99 25.89 -2.94
N SER A 111 -8.65 25.89 -2.93
CA SER A 111 -7.84 25.50 -4.07
C SER A 111 -6.45 25.07 -3.64
N LEU A 112 -5.78 24.29 -4.50
CA LEU A 112 -4.39 23.89 -4.29
C LEU A 112 -3.45 25.12 -4.22
N PRO A 113 -2.68 25.33 -3.13
CA PRO A 113 -1.82 26.50 -3.00
C PRO A 113 -0.68 26.58 -4.03
N SER A 114 -0.15 25.43 -4.43
CA SER A 114 0.87 25.30 -5.48
C SER A 114 0.87 23.89 -6.06
N ASN A 115 1.44 23.68 -7.25
CA ASN A 115 1.53 22.33 -7.84
C ASN A 115 2.33 21.33 -6.98
N SER A 116 3.23 21.81 -6.11
CA SER A 116 3.98 20.96 -5.18
C SER A 116 3.20 20.62 -3.91
N SER A 117 2.08 21.31 -3.65
CA SER A 117 1.33 21.17 -2.41
C SER A 117 0.67 19.80 -2.31
N ILE A 118 0.82 19.13 -1.17
CA ILE A 118 0.28 17.80 -0.94
C ILE A 118 -0.93 17.90 -0.02
N ILE A 119 -2.07 17.36 -0.45
CA ILE A 119 -3.29 17.38 0.34
C ILE A 119 -3.43 16.09 1.13
N SER A 120 -3.77 14.97 0.47
CA SER A 120 -4.17 13.75 1.16
C SER A 120 -3.73 12.51 0.37
N VAL A 121 -2.60 11.94 0.81
CA VAL A 121 -1.91 10.83 0.17
C VAL A 121 -2.18 9.54 0.93
N PHE A 122 -2.61 8.52 0.20
CA PHE A 122 -2.84 7.19 0.75
C PHE A 122 -1.64 6.26 0.51
N ARG A 123 -1.18 6.16 -0.73
CA ARG A 123 -0.05 5.29 -1.11
C ARG A 123 0.88 6.04 -2.06
N VAL A 124 2.13 5.60 -2.05
CA VAL A 124 3.21 6.10 -2.89
C VAL A 124 3.97 4.94 -3.51
N PHE A 125 4.62 5.14 -4.64
CA PHE A 125 5.47 4.13 -5.28
C PHE A 125 6.83 4.73 -5.60
N VAL A 126 7.91 4.04 -5.22
CA VAL A 126 9.27 4.39 -5.62
C VAL A 126 9.62 3.54 -6.82
N ASP A 127 9.93 4.17 -7.95
CA ASP A 127 10.27 3.44 -9.17
C ASP A 127 11.79 3.23 -9.33
N PRO A 128 12.22 2.35 -10.25
CA PRO A 128 13.65 2.08 -10.51
C PRO A 128 14.47 3.27 -11.05
N CYS A 129 13.81 4.42 -11.30
CA CYS A 129 14.40 5.64 -11.85
C CYS A 129 14.62 6.71 -10.77
N ASP A 130 14.60 6.34 -9.49
CA ASP A 130 14.65 7.25 -8.34
C ASP A 130 13.54 8.33 -8.38
N ARG A 131 12.33 7.96 -8.78
CA ARG A 131 11.15 8.85 -8.71
C ARG A 131 10.14 8.37 -7.69
N LEU A 132 9.57 9.31 -6.95
CA LEU A 132 8.46 9.07 -6.05
C LEU A 132 7.15 9.45 -6.75
N TRP A 133 6.31 8.45 -6.96
CA TRP A 133 4.98 8.60 -7.50
C TRP A 133 3.98 8.61 -6.36
N VAL A 134 3.14 9.63 -6.33
CA VAL A 134 2.25 9.95 -5.22
C VAL A 134 0.83 10.02 -5.74
N MET A 135 -0.06 9.23 -5.15
CA MET A 135 -1.50 9.36 -5.39
C MET A 135 -2.08 10.34 -4.36
N ASP A 136 -2.29 11.59 -4.78
CA ASP A 136 -2.92 12.63 -3.95
C ASP A 136 -4.40 12.73 -4.29
N SER A 137 -5.27 12.36 -3.35
CA SER A 137 -6.72 12.40 -3.53
C SER A 137 -7.28 13.81 -3.60
N GLY A 138 -6.55 14.82 -3.09
CA GLY A 138 -7.03 16.19 -2.98
C GLY A 138 -8.17 16.38 -1.98
N LEU A 139 -8.57 15.33 -1.24
CA LEU A 139 -9.73 15.30 -0.34
C LEU A 139 -9.28 15.36 1.13
N ALA A 140 -9.72 16.40 1.84
CA ALA A 140 -9.46 16.60 3.26
C ALA A 140 -10.68 16.23 4.12
N ASP A 141 -10.42 15.84 5.38
CA ASP A 141 -11.41 15.55 6.42
C ASP A 141 -12.51 14.55 6.00
N ILE A 142 -12.09 13.43 5.40
CA ILE A 142 -12.94 12.44 4.71
C ILE A 142 -14.10 11.89 5.57
N VAL A 143 -13.90 11.68 6.87
CA VAL A 143 -14.97 11.18 7.78
C VAL A 143 -15.55 12.27 8.69
N GLY A 144 -15.11 13.52 8.52
CA GLY A 144 -15.61 14.68 9.25
C GLY A 144 -16.49 15.55 8.35
N SER A 145 -15.95 16.68 7.91
CA SER A 145 -16.54 17.59 6.93
C SER A 145 -15.72 17.57 5.63
N PRO A 146 -15.98 16.60 4.73
CA PRO A 146 -15.15 16.40 3.54
C PRO A 146 -15.02 17.66 2.69
N ASN A 147 -13.80 18.01 2.31
CA ASN A 147 -13.52 19.13 1.42
C ASN A 147 -12.58 18.70 0.29
N GLN A 148 -13.07 18.76 -0.96
CA GLN A 148 -12.29 18.48 -2.15
C GLN A 148 -11.50 19.73 -2.57
N ILE A 149 -10.29 19.88 -2.04
CA ILE A 149 -9.42 21.05 -2.27
C ILE A 149 -8.89 21.09 -3.72
N ALA A 150 -8.64 19.91 -4.30
CA ALA A 150 -8.15 19.76 -5.67
C ALA A 150 -8.63 18.43 -6.24
N GLY A 151 -8.70 18.27 -7.56
CA GLY A 151 -9.01 16.96 -8.16
C GLY A 151 -7.94 15.90 -7.82
N PRO A 152 -8.29 14.60 -7.82
CA PRO A 152 -7.31 13.55 -7.62
C PRO A 152 -6.19 13.60 -8.67
N SER A 153 -4.95 13.39 -8.23
CA SER A 153 -3.77 13.57 -9.09
C SER A 153 -2.64 12.59 -8.83
N VAL A 154 -1.88 12.30 -9.88
CA VAL A 154 -0.57 11.66 -9.80
C VAL A 154 0.47 12.76 -9.71
N VAL A 155 1.28 12.75 -8.64
CA VAL A 155 2.37 13.70 -8.43
C VAL A 155 3.69 12.94 -8.46
N ILE A 156 4.66 13.41 -9.24
CA ILE A 156 5.94 12.75 -9.45
C ILE A 156 7.05 13.66 -8.95
N PHE A 157 7.86 13.17 -8.03
CA PHE A 157 9.05 13.86 -7.53
C PHE A 157 10.33 13.13 -7.91
N ASP A 158 11.38 13.89 -8.18
CA ASP A 158 12.75 13.38 -8.24
C ASP A 158 13.26 13.18 -6.81
N LEU A 159 13.62 11.95 -6.43
CA LEU A 159 14.08 11.64 -5.08
C LEU A 159 15.49 12.14 -4.79
N ASN A 160 16.32 12.35 -5.82
CA ASN A 160 17.67 12.87 -5.67
C ASN A 160 17.65 14.38 -5.39
N THR A 161 16.74 15.13 -6.02
CA THR A 161 16.65 16.59 -5.86
C THR A 161 15.51 17.06 -4.96
N ASN A 162 14.57 16.16 -4.61
CA ASN A 162 13.30 16.45 -3.92
C ASN A 162 12.43 17.49 -4.64
N LYS A 163 12.55 17.57 -5.96
CA LYS A 163 11.79 18.53 -6.78
C LYS A 163 10.62 17.87 -7.46
N LEU A 164 9.52 18.62 -7.59
CA LEU A 164 8.39 18.22 -8.42
C LEU A 164 8.86 18.10 -9.88
N LEU A 165 8.64 16.93 -10.47
CA LEU A 165 8.84 16.69 -11.89
C LEU A 165 7.54 16.94 -12.65
N HIS A 166 6.42 16.42 -12.14
CA HIS A 166 5.14 16.49 -12.83
C HIS A 166 3.95 16.35 -11.86
N ARG A 167 2.82 16.95 -12.23
CA ARG A 167 1.51 16.67 -11.63
C ARG A 167 0.48 16.52 -12.74
N TYR A 168 -0.20 15.39 -12.76
CA TYR A 168 -1.31 15.11 -13.67
C TYR A 168 -2.61 14.97 -12.88
N PHE A 169 -3.63 15.75 -13.23
CA PHE A 169 -4.98 15.64 -12.66
C PHE A 169 -5.83 14.71 -13.52
N PHE A 170 -6.53 13.77 -12.90
CA PHE A 170 -7.37 12.84 -13.64
C PHE A 170 -8.56 13.55 -14.30
N LYS A 171 -8.86 13.13 -15.53
CA LYS A 171 -10.01 13.61 -16.29
C LYS A 171 -11.30 13.12 -15.63
N VAL A 172 -12.33 13.97 -15.64
CA VAL A 172 -13.68 13.59 -15.18
C VAL A 172 -14.21 12.35 -15.92
N SER A 173 -13.85 12.16 -17.19
CA SER A 173 -14.23 10.98 -17.98
C SER A 173 -13.68 9.65 -17.46
N ASP A 174 -12.62 9.69 -16.65
CA ASP A 174 -11.97 8.49 -16.11
C ASP A 174 -12.47 8.15 -14.71
N MET A 175 -13.33 9.01 -14.14
CA MET A 175 -13.89 8.92 -12.80
C MET A 175 -15.39 8.59 -12.85
N LYS A 176 -15.88 8.00 -11.77
CA LYS A 176 -17.29 7.86 -11.42
C LYS A 176 -17.61 8.70 -10.19
N GLU A 177 -18.89 8.82 -9.87
CA GLU A 177 -19.36 9.55 -8.68
C GLU A 177 -18.71 9.01 -7.39
N ASP A 178 -18.68 7.70 -7.23
CA ASP A 178 -18.07 7.03 -6.07
C ASP A 178 -16.55 6.78 -6.23
N SER A 179 -15.87 7.41 -7.19
CA SER A 179 -14.44 7.12 -7.41
C SER A 179 -13.59 7.50 -6.20
N PHE A 180 -12.73 6.56 -5.78
CA PHE A 180 -11.78 6.79 -4.69
C PHE A 180 -10.45 6.12 -5.01
N PHE A 181 -9.43 6.94 -5.26
CA PHE A 181 -8.10 6.50 -5.65
C PHE A 181 -7.15 6.47 -4.45
N ALA A 182 -7.01 5.31 -3.83
CA ALA A 182 -6.18 5.13 -2.64
C ALA A 182 -4.78 4.53 -2.93
N ASN A 183 -4.56 4.00 -4.14
CA ASN A 183 -3.33 3.25 -4.45
C ASN A 183 -2.74 3.62 -5.80
N ILE A 184 -1.45 3.33 -5.99
CA ILE A 184 -0.72 3.54 -7.23
C ILE A 184 0.36 2.47 -7.38
N VAL A 185 0.41 1.84 -8.55
CA VAL A 185 1.48 0.91 -8.94
C VAL A 185 2.06 1.37 -10.27
N VAL A 186 3.39 1.46 -10.34
CA VAL A 186 4.10 2.03 -11.49
C VAL A 186 4.83 0.92 -12.24
N ASP A 187 4.68 0.95 -13.56
CA ASP A 187 5.25 0.02 -14.51
C ASP A 187 6.23 0.77 -15.40
N VAL A 188 7.51 0.59 -15.10
CA VAL A 188 8.61 1.24 -15.79
C VAL A 188 9.88 0.42 -15.64
N ASP A 189 10.66 0.37 -16.71
CA ASP A 189 12.01 -0.20 -16.69
C ASP A 189 13.04 0.93 -16.57
N LYS A 190 14.15 0.64 -15.90
CA LYS A 190 15.22 1.61 -15.61
C LYS A 190 15.78 2.30 -16.86
N ASP A 191 15.76 1.62 -18.00
CA ASP A 191 16.26 2.14 -19.28
C ASP A 191 15.22 2.96 -20.05
N THR A 192 13.96 3.02 -19.58
CA THR A 192 12.84 3.67 -20.29
C THR A 192 11.98 4.53 -19.37
N CYS A 193 12.60 5.27 -18.45
CA CYS A 193 11.93 6.06 -17.41
C CYS A 193 10.79 6.97 -17.94
N ASP A 194 10.94 7.56 -19.13
CA ASP A 194 9.94 8.45 -19.73
C ASP A 194 8.72 7.70 -20.32
N ASN A 195 8.80 6.38 -20.46
CA ASN A 195 7.73 5.51 -20.95
C ASN A 195 7.02 4.76 -19.81
N ALA A 196 6.95 5.39 -18.64
CA ALA A 196 6.27 4.84 -17.48
C ALA A 196 4.74 4.83 -17.63
N PHE A 197 4.12 3.80 -17.09
CA PHE A 197 2.67 3.73 -16.89
C PHE A 197 2.39 3.63 -15.39
N ALA A 198 1.31 4.25 -14.92
CA ALA A 198 0.79 4.06 -13.58
C ALA A 198 -0.60 3.42 -13.66
N TYR A 199 -0.86 2.47 -12.77
CA TYR A 199 -2.15 1.80 -12.60
C TYR A 199 -2.73 2.22 -11.25
N ILE A 200 -3.91 2.83 -11.29
CA ILE A 200 -4.59 3.43 -10.14
C ILE A 200 -5.92 2.70 -9.96
N PRO A 201 -6.01 1.78 -8.99
CA PRO A 201 -7.26 1.09 -8.71
C PRO A 201 -8.25 2.05 -8.05
N ASP A 202 -9.49 1.95 -8.50
CA ASP A 202 -10.63 2.74 -8.06
C ASP A 202 -11.54 1.86 -7.20
N LEU A 203 -11.36 1.97 -5.88
CA LEU A 203 -12.04 1.08 -4.94
C LEU A 203 -13.54 1.33 -4.87
N GLY A 204 -14.00 2.55 -5.12
CA GLY A 204 -15.43 2.90 -5.05
C GLY A 204 -16.11 2.87 -6.43
N GLY A 205 -15.40 3.22 -7.51
CA GLY A 205 -15.94 3.15 -8.87
C GLY A 205 -15.78 1.79 -9.57
N TYR A 206 -15.08 0.85 -8.95
CA TYR A 206 -14.84 -0.52 -9.44
C TYR A 206 -14.17 -0.56 -10.82
N GLY A 207 -12.99 0.05 -10.92
CA GLY A 207 -12.23 0.13 -12.16
C GLY A 207 -10.75 0.37 -11.91
N VAL A 208 -9.96 0.38 -12.97
CA VAL A 208 -8.55 0.80 -12.90
C VAL A 208 -8.36 1.94 -13.88
N VAL A 209 -7.82 3.05 -13.40
CA VAL A 209 -7.37 4.15 -14.27
C VAL A 209 -5.90 3.90 -14.61
N VAL A 210 -5.59 3.95 -15.89
CA VAL A 210 -4.22 3.88 -16.39
C VAL A 210 -3.78 5.29 -16.74
N TYR A 211 -2.60 5.68 -16.30
CA TYR A 211 -1.94 6.92 -16.70
C TYR A 211 -0.65 6.59 -17.47
N SER A 212 -0.43 7.24 -18.61
CA SER A 212 0.79 7.11 -19.41
C SER A 212 1.60 8.40 -19.34
N LEU A 213 2.81 8.33 -18.78
CA LEU A 213 3.67 9.51 -18.65
C LEU A 213 4.07 10.09 -20.01
N LYS A 214 4.36 9.22 -20.98
CA LYS A 214 4.78 9.62 -22.32
C LYS A 214 3.68 10.35 -23.10
N GLN A 215 2.43 9.92 -22.90
CA GLN A 215 1.27 10.52 -23.57
C GLN A 215 0.70 11.69 -22.76
N ASP A 216 1.07 11.81 -21.49
CA ASP A 216 0.45 12.70 -20.50
C ASP A 216 -1.07 12.61 -20.53
N ASP A 217 -1.58 11.39 -20.57
CA ASP A 217 -3.01 11.08 -20.67
C ASP A 217 -3.38 9.87 -19.81
N SER A 218 -4.67 9.79 -19.47
CA SER A 218 -5.26 8.69 -18.71
C SER A 218 -6.50 8.10 -19.36
N TRP A 219 -6.83 6.86 -19.00
CA TRP A 219 -8.08 6.23 -19.41
C TRP A 219 -8.55 5.22 -18.37
N ARG A 220 -9.87 5.05 -18.29
CA ARG A 220 -10.50 4.08 -17.41
C ARG A 220 -10.67 2.71 -18.07
N ILE A 221 -10.34 1.67 -17.31
CA ILE A 221 -10.61 0.27 -17.61
C ILE A 221 -11.68 -0.24 -16.64
N SER A 222 -12.63 -1.01 -17.17
CA SER A 222 -13.72 -1.59 -16.38
C SER A 222 -13.87 -3.06 -16.74
N HIS A 223 -14.00 -3.90 -15.71
CA HIS A 223 -14.16 -5.34 -15.84
C HIS A 223 -14.87 -5.86 -14.59
N HIS A 224 -15.64 -6.94 -14.71
CA HIS A 224 -16.42 -7.49 -13.58
C HIS A 224 -15.52 -7.89 -12.40
N TYR A 225 -14.29 -8.32 -12.66
CA TYR A 225 -13.34 -8.71 -11.62
C TYR A 225 -12.79 -7.55 -10.79
N PHE A 226 -13.12 -6.30 -11.13
CA PHE A 226 -12.78 -5.15 -10.29
C PHE A 226 -13.82 -4.86 -9.20
N HIS A 227 -14.95 -5.55 -9.20
CA HIS A 227 -15.98 -5.39 -8.18
C HIS A 227 -15.65 -6.21 -6.93
N PHE A 228 -16.21 -5.77 -5.80
CA PHE A 228 -16.19 -6.54 -4.56
C PHE A 228 -17.05 -7.81 -4.65
N GLU A 229 -16.78 -8.76 -3.76
CA GLU A 229 -17.61 -9.93 -3.53
C GLU A 229 -18.59 -9.65 -2.37
N PRO A 230 -19.91 -9.72 -2.60
CA PRO A 230 -20.90 -9.36 -1.57
C PRO A 230 -20.81 -10.18 -0.27
N LEU A 231 -20.33 -11.43 -0.36
CA LEU A 231 -20.15 -12.30 0.81
C LEU A 231 -18.84 -12.05 1.56
N ALA A 232 -17.94 -11.22 1.02
CA ALA A 232 -16.63 -10.91 1.59
C ALA A 232 -16.54 -9.49 2.17
N GLY A 233 -17.63 -8.72 2.19
CA GLY A 233 -17.65 -7.33 2.68
C GLY A 233 -17.77 -7.15 4.19
N SER A 234 -17.68 -8.23 4.99
CA SER A 234 -17.78 -8.17 6.45
C SER A 234 -16.42 -8.37 7.12
N TYR A 235 -16.12 -7.51 8.09
CA TYR A 235 -14.84 -7.47 8.78
C TYR A 235 -15.03 -7.56 10.28
N LYS A 236 -14.09 -8.26 10.94
CA LYS A 236 -13.99 -8.30 12.40
C LYS A 236 -12.53 -8.22 12.81
N VAL A 237 -12.09 -7.00 13.11
CA VAL A 237 -10.69 -6.65 13.31
C VAL A 237 -10.53 -5.84 14.59
N GLY A 238 -9.60 -6.19 15.47
CA GLY A 238 -9.41 -5.50 16.75
C GLY A 238 -10.64 -5.51 17.67
N GLY A 239 -11.57 -6.45 17.48
CA GLY A 239 -12.86 -6.46 18.18
C GLY A 239 -13.85 -5.38 17.71
N ILE A 240 -13.64 -4.84 16.51
CA ILE A 240 -14.57 -3.94 15.81
C ILE A 240 -15.14 -4.69 14.62
N GLU A 241 -16.45 -4.63 14.47
CA GLU A 241 -17.17 -5.16 13.32
C GLU A 241 -17.56 -3.99 12.42
N PHE A 242 -17.28 -4.12 11.12
CA PHE A 242 -17.59 -3.12 10.11
C PHE A 242 -17.79 -3.77 8.74
N HIS A 243 -18.40 -3.03 7.82
CA HIS A 243 -18.75 -3.52 6.50
C HIS A 243 -18.28 -2.55 5.43
N TRP A 244 -17.45 -3.03 4.50
CA TRP A 244 -16.98 -2.28 3.34
C TRP A 244 -17.37 -3.00 2.06
N THR A 245 -17.41 -2.23 0.97
CA THR A 245 -17.74 -2.73 -0.38
C THR A 245 -16.64 -2.37 -1.36
N ASP A 246 -15.44 -2.17 -0.85
CA ASP A 246 -14.27 -1.72 -1.59
C ASP A 246 -13.89 -2.77 -2.65
N GLY A 247 -13.91 -2.34 -3.91
CA GLY A 247 -13.54 -3.13 -5.08
C GLY A 247 -12.03 -3.24 -5.24
N VAL A 248 -11.56 -3.31 -6.50
CA VAL A 248 -10.13 -3.43 -6.84
C VAL A 248 -9.31 -2.44 -6.02
N PHE A 249 -8.27 -2.95 -5.36
CA PHE A 249 -7.51 -2.16 -4.38
C PHE A 249 -6.01 -2.42 -4.48
N ALA A 250 -5.61 -3.69 -4.49
CA ALA A 250 -4.22 -4.07 -4.58
C ALA A 250 -3.90 -4.58 -5.99
N LEU A 251 -2.81 -4.06 -6.55
CA LEU A 251 -2.24 -4.47 -7.81
C LEU A 251 -0.78 -4.87 -7.56
N ALA A 252 -0.26 -5.85 -8.29
CA ALA A 252 1.15 -6.21 -8.26
C ALA A 252 1.61 -6.63 -9.65
N LEU A 253 2.86 -6.33 -10.00
CA LEU A 253 3.41 -6.57 -11.32
C LEU A 253 4.47 -7.66 -11.26
N SER A 254 4.39 -8.65 -12.15
CA SER A 254 5.47 -9.60 -12.37
C SER A 254 6.68 -8.93 -13.02
N GLU A 255 7.77 -9.69 -13.14
CA GLU A 255 8.81 -9.42 -14.11
C GLU A 255 8.25 -9.30 -15.54
N PRO A 256 8.92 -8.57 -16.46
CA PRO A 256 8.54 -8.54 -17.86
C PRO A 256 8.58 -9.95 -18.47
N ARG A 257 7.55 -10.30 -19.23
CA ARG A 257 7.49 -11.50 -20.07
C ARG A 257 8.32 -11.29 -21.35
N GLU A 258 8.45 -12.33 -22.19
CA GLU A 258 9.19 -12.26 -23.46
C GLU A 258 8.72 -11.14 -24.40
N ASN A 259 7.45 -10.75 -24.33
CA ASN A 259 6.88 -9.65 -25.13
C ASN A 259 7.10 -8.25 -24.51
N GLY A 260 7.82 -8.13 -23.39
CA GLY A 260 8.10 -6.89 -22.69
C GLY A 260 6.96 -6.37 -21.80
N TYR A 261 5.80 -7.04 -21.79
CA TYR A 261 4.68 -6.72 -20.91
C TYR A 261 4.71 -7.58 -19.65
N ARG A 262 4.03 -7.14 -18.61
CA ARG A 262 4.01 -7.80 -17.30
C ARG A 262 2.66 -8.48 -17.07
N THR A 263 2.66 -9.46 -16.17
CA THR A 263 1.42 -9.92 -15.54
C THR A 263 1.04 -8.92 -14.46
N MET A 264 -0.15 -8.34 -14.52
CA MET A 264 -0.74 -7.65 -13.38
C MET A 264 -1.60 -8.62 -12.59
N PHE A 265 -1.19 -8.92 -11.37
CA PHE A 265 -2.02 -9.57 -10.36
C PHE A 265 -2.86 -8.51 -9.66
N PHE A 266 -4.13 -8.82 -9.38
CA PHE A 266 -5.01 -7.89 -8.69
C PHE A 266 -6.17 -8.58 -7.96
N HIS A 267 -6.65 -7.89 -6.93
CA HIS A 267 -7.85 -8.27 -6.22
C HIS A 267 -8.60 -7.05 -5.67
N ALA A 268 -9.89 -7.26 -5.43
CA ALA A 268 -10.69 -6.35 -4.63
C ALA A 268 -10.34 -6.47 -3.14
N PHE A 269 -10.45 -5.36 -2.41
CA PHE A 269 -10.25 -5.34 -0.96
C PHE A 269 -11.26 -6.27 -0.27
N SER A 270 -12.52 -6.18 -0.69
CA SER A 270 -13.62 -7.03 -0.24
C SER A 270 -13.75 -8.27 -1.13
N SER A 271 -12.71 -9.11 -1.18
CA SER A 271 -12.68 -10.37 -1.94
C SER A 271 -11.64 -11.35 -1.39
N THR A 272 -11.85 -12.65 -1.61
CA THR A 272 -10.83 -13.69 -1.33
C THR A 272 -10.17 -14.23 -2.61
N LYS A 273 -10.58 -13.72 -3.78
CA LYS A 273 -10.10 -14.17 -5.08
C LYS A 273 -8.91 -13.34 -5.56
N GLU A 274 -8.15 -13.94 -6.44
CA GLU A 274 -7.04 -13.29 -7.15
C GLU A 274 -7.24 -13.44 -8.65
N PHE A 275 -6.95 -12.36 -9.36
CA PHE A 275 -7.11 -12.28 -10.80
C PHE A 275 -5.79 -11.86 -11.44
N CYS A 276 -5.66 -12.09 -12.75
CA CYS A 276 -4.55 -11.54 -13.51
C CYS A 276 -4.96 -11.11 -14.91
N VAL A 277 -4.14 -10.22 -15.49
CA VAL A 277 -4.25 -9.73 -16.85
C VAL A 277 -2.88 -9.29 -17.37
N SER A 278 -2.66 -9.31 -18.69
CA SER A 278 -1.46 -8.74 -19.30
C SER A 278 -1.52 -7.21 -19.27
N THR A 279 -0.41 -6.54 -18.92
CA THR A 279 -0.36 -5.07 -19.01
C THR A 279 -0.44 -4.56 -20.45
N GLU A 280 -0.18 -5.39 -21.45
CA GLU A 280 -0.40 -5.07 -22.87
C GLU A 280 -1.84 -4.59 -23.12
N LEU A 281 -2.80 -5.32 -22.56
CA LEU A 281 -4.22 -5.03 -22.68
C LEU A 281 -4.58 -3.68 -22.04
N LEU A 282 -3.96 -3.39 -20.90
CA LEU A 282 -4.22 -2.18 -20.14
C LEU A 282 -3.65 -0.95 -20.84
N ARG A 283 -2.43 -1.07 -21.38
CA ARG A 283 -1.72 0.01 -22.07
C ARG A 283 -2.33 0.36 -23.42
N ASN A 284 -2.93 -0.63 -24.11
CA ASN A 284 -3.55 -0.45 -25.43
C ASN A 284 -5.09 -0.42 -25.40
N TYR A 285 -5.70 -0.27 -24.21
CA TYR A 285 -7.13 -0.49 -24.02
C TYR A 285 -8.05 0.35 -24.91
N THR A 286 -7.61 1.53 -25.33
CA THR A 286 -8.35 2.42 -26.24
C THR A 286 -8.34 1.96 -27.70
N HIS A 287 -7.46 1.02 -28.06
CA HIS A 287 -7.19 0.59 -29.44
C HIS A 287 -7.48 -0.90 -29.69
N ILE A 288 -8.12 -1.58 -28.74
CA ILE A 288 -8.47 -3.00 -28.83
C ILE A 288 -9.98 -3.23 -28.81
N ASP A 289 -10.44 -4.37 -29.31
CA ASP A 289 -11.82 -4.79 -29.14
C ASP A 289 -12.06 -5.20 -27.67
N LYS A 290 -12.99 -4.50 -27.01
CA LYS A 290 -13.25 -4.69 -25.58
C LYS A 290 -13.93 -6.03 -25.27
N ASN A 291 -14.66 -6.62 -26.21
CA ASN A 291 -15.30 -7.92 -26.01
C ASN A 291 -14.26 -9.04 -26.10
N GLU A 292 -13.31 -8.94 -27.04
CA GLU A 292 -12.18 -9.87 -27.10
C GLU A 292 -11.31 -9.73 -25.83
N ALA A 293 -10.97 -8.49 -25.46
CA ALA A 293 -10.20 -8.15 -24.27
C ALA A 293 -10.82 -8.67 -22.96
N PHE A 294 -12.15 -8.74 -22.89
CA PHE A 294 -12.86 -9.18 -21.70
C PHE A 294 -12.43 -10.58 -21.26
N HIS A 295 -12.17 -11.48 -22.20
CA HIS A 295 -11.79 -12.85 -21.90
C HIS A 295 -10.33 -13.01 -21.46
N ASP A 296 -9.48 -11.99 -21.60
CA ASP A 296 -8.06 -12.04 -21.20
C ASP A 296 -7.84 -11.78 -19.71
N PHE A 297 -8.82 -11.24 -19.02
CA PHE A 297 -8.86 -11.23 -17.56
C PHE A 297 -9.12 -12.64 -17.05
N LYS A 298 -8.21 -13.18 -16.24
CA LYS A 298 -8.29 -14.55 -15.71
C LYS A 298 -8.49 -14.55 -14.20
N LEU A 299 -9.38 -15.42 -13.72
CA LEU A 299 -9.41 -15.82 -12.32
C LEU A 299 -8.27 -16.82 -12.08
N LEU A 300 -7.37 -16.51 -11.16
CA LEU A 300 -6.32 -17.44 -10.73
C LEU A 300 -6.88 -18.47 -9.75
N GLY A 301 -7.68 -18.00 -8.78
CA GLY A 301 -8.28 -18.87 -7.78
C GLY A 301 -8.74 -18.12 -6.54
N ASP A 302 -8.78 -18.84 -5.42
CA ASP A 302 -9.28 -18.36 -4.13
C ASP A 302 -8.26 -18.64 -3.02
N ARG A 303 -7.97 -17.63 -2.19
CA ARG A 303 -7.09 -17.74 -1.02
C ARG A 303 -7.75 -18.48 0.15
N GLY A 304 -9.08 -18.57 0.15
CA GLY A 304 -9.89 -19.18 1.21
C GLY A 304 -10.55 -18.17 2.14
N GLU A 305 -11.31 -18.66 3.11
CA GLU A 305 -12.16 -17.82 3.96
C GLU A 305 -11.39 -16.77 4.76
N ARG A 306 -11.93 -15.54 4.89
CA ARG A 306 -11.35 -14.46 5.72
C ARG A 306 -9.97 -13.98 5.27
N THR A 307 -9.68 -14.03 3.97
CA THR A 307 -8.39 -13.63 3.36
C THR A 307 -8.47 -12.32 2.56
N GLN A 308 -9.42 -11.46 2.92
CA GLN A 308 -9.46 -10.08 2.41
C GLN A 308 -8.14 -9.39 2.66
N SER A 309 -7.72 -8.56 1.73
CA SER A 309 -6.37 -8.01 1.66
C SER A 309 -6.42 -6.53 1.30
N SER A 310 -5.65 -5.76 2.05
CA SER A 310 -5.46 -4.31 1.88
C SER A 310 -4.24 -3.97 1.02
N ALA A 311 -3.31 -4.90 0.82
CA ALA A 311 -2.11 -4.65 0.04
C ALA A 311 -1.51 -5.95 -0.46
N SER A 312 -0.85 -5.86 -1.62
CA SER A 312 -0.03 -6.92 -2.17
C SER A 312 1.18 -6.37 -2.90
N TYR A 313 2.25 -7.14 -2.90
CA TYR A 313 3.46 -6.82 -3.64
C TYR A 313 4.10 -8.10 -4.17
N TYR A 314 4.49 -8.09 -5.44
CA TYR A 314 5.15 -9.22 -6.08
C TYR A 314 6.66 -9.01 -6.05
N ASP A 315 7.37 -9.92 -5.42
CA ASP A 315 8.83 -9.92 -5.40
C ASP A 315 9.36 -10.74 -6.58
N THR A 316 9.95 -10.04 -7.56
CA THR A 316 10.51 -10.66 -8.76
C THR A 316 11.71 -11.55 -8.48
N ASN A 317 12.40 -11.38 -7.36
CA ASN A 317 13.56 -12.20 -7.01
C ASN A 317 13.16 -13.61 -6.55
N THR A 318 12.00 -13.72 -5.87
CA THR A 318 11.49 -15.00 -5.35
C THR A 318 10.30 -15.54 -6.14
N SER A 319 9.74 -14.74 -7.07
CA SER A 319 8.48 -15.05 -7.77
C SER A 319 7.29 -15.21 -6.80
N VAL A 320 7.34 -14.53 -5.66
CA VAL A 320 6.32 -14.62 -4.60
C VAL A 320 5.49 -13.35 -4.56
N LEU A 321 4.17 -13.52 -4.60
CA LEU A 321 3.20 -12.50 -4.26
C LEU A 321 2.96 -12.51 -2.75
N PHE A 322 3.35 -11.45 -2.05
CA PHE A 322 3.00 -11.21 -0.65
C PHE A 322 1.71 -10.40 -0.57
N TYR A 323 0.87 -10.66 0.42
CA TYR A 323 -0.35 -9.90 0.64
C TYR A 323 -0.79 -9.93 2.10
N THR A 324 -1.48 -8.87 2.54
CA THR A 324 -2.05 -8.80 3.89
C THR A 324 -3.29 -9.70 3.99
N GLN A 325 -3.64 -10.13 5.19
CA GLN A 325 -4.88 -10.85 5.47
C GLN A 325 -5.55 -10.20 6.70
N ILE A 326 -6.31 -9.13 6.46
CA ILE A 326 -6.79 -8.23 7.54
C ILE A 326 -7.72 -8.92 8.53
N ASN A 327 -8.55 -9.87 8.08
CA ASN A 327 -9.43 -10.63 8.97
C ASN A 327 -8.72 -11.79 9.69
N ARG A 328 -7.43 -12.00 9.42
CA ARG A 328 -6.57 -13.03 10.03
C ARG A 328 -5.34 -12.42 10.71
N ASP A 329 -5.30 -11.10 10.86
CA ASP A 329 -4.25 -10.35 11.56
C ASP A 329 -2.83 -10.77 11.14
N GLY A 330 -2.58 -10.90 9.83
CA GLY A 330 -1.31 -11.48 9.36
C GLY A 330 -1.01 -11.27 7.88
N VAL A 331 0.09 -11.89 7.43
CA VAL A 331 0.59 -11.81 6.05
C VAL A 331 0.62 -13.20 5.44
N GLY A 332 0.09 -13.33 4.23
CA GLY A 332 0.20 -14.52 3.41
C GLY A 332 1.14 -14.33 2.23
N CYS A 333 1.41 -15.42 1.54
CA CYS A 333 2.19 -15.42 0.31
C CYS A 333 1.68 -16.47 -0.67
N TRP A 334 2.06 -16.32 -1.93
CA TRP A 334 1.86 -17.31 -2.97
C TRP A 334 3.01 -17.28 -3.97
N ASN A 335 3.59 -18.44 -4.28
CA ASN A 335 4.57 -18.57 -5.36
C ASN A 335 3.85 -18.70 -6.70
N SER A 336 4.13 -17.81 -7.65
CA SER A 336 3.42 -17.74 -8.93
C SER A 336 3.58 -18.98 -9.81
N ASN A 337 4.57 -19.83 -9.52
CA ASN A 337 4.79 -21.10 -10.20
C ASN A 337 3.88 -22.24 -9.69
N LYS A 338 3.05 -21.98 -8.68
CA LYS A 338 2.15 -22.97 -8.06
C LYS A 338 0.68 -22.62 -8.33
N PRO A 339 -0.23 -23.60 -8.47
CA PRO A 339 -1.65 -23.32 -8.62
C PRO A 339 -2.20 -22.45 -7.48
N TYR A 340 -3.06 -21.47 -7.79
CA TYR A 340 -3.64 -20.55 -6.80
C TYR A 340 -4.76 -21.24 -6.01
N THR A 341 -4.38 -21.94 -4.95
CA THR A 341 -5.29 -22.69 -4.07
C THR A 341 -4.99 -22.36 -2.61
N PRO A 342 -5.94 -22.55 -1.67
CA PRO A 342 -5.70 -22.27 -0.25
C PRO A 342 -4.46 -23.00 0.32
N GLY A 343 -4.14 -24.21 -0.16
CA GLY A 343 -2.96 -24.97 0.28
C GLY A 343 -1.61 -24.39 -0.17
N ASN A 344 -1.61 -23.60 -1.25
CA ASN A 344 -0.42 -22.90 -1.76
C ASN A 344 -0.39 -21.42 -1.36
N ASN A 345 -1.32 -21.00 -0.49
CA ASN A 345 -1.47 -19.63 -0.02
C ASN A 345 -1.36 -19.60 1.53
N PRO A 346 -0.25 -20.06 2.12
CA PRO A 346 -0.11 -20.17 3.57
C PRO A 346 -0.12 -18.79 4.23
N LEU A 347 -0.52 -18.77 5.51
CA LEU A 347 -0.30 -17.63 6.39
C LEU A 347 1.12 -17.75 6.95
N LEU A 348 1.99 -16.77 6.67
CA LEU A 348 3.40 -16.80 7.09
C LEU A 348 3.55 -16.48 8.57
N PHE A 349 2.90 -15.41 9.01
CA PHE A 349 2.89 -14.98 10.40
C PHE A 349 1.61 -14.19 10.70
N THR A 350 1.16 -14.28 11.95
CA THR A 350 -0.06 -13.65 12.47
C THR A 350 0.12 -13.29 13.94
N ASP A 351 -0.43 -12.14 14.33
CA ASP A 351 -0.46 -11.67 15.71
C ASP A 351 -1.55 -10.61 15.84
N SER A 352 -2.64 -10.93 16.55
CA SER A 352 -3.80 -10.04 16.69
C SER A 352 -3.53 -8.73 17.45
N LYS A 353 -2.39 -8.62 18.14
CA LYS A 353 -1.99 -7.39 18.85
C LYS A 353 -1.04 -6.53 18.02
N LEU A 354 -0.14 -7.16 17.27
CA LEU A 354 0.87 -6.47 16.47
C LEU A 354 0.36 -6.10 15.08
N PHE A 355 -0.51 -6.94 14.51
CA PHE A 355 -1.02 -6.85 13.14
C PHE A 355 -2.53 -6.60 13.09
N GLU A 356 -3.05 -5.80 14.03
CA GLU A 356 -4.49 -5.49 14.12
C GLU A 356 -5.02 -5.04 12.76
N PHE A 357 -4.45 -4.02 12.12
CA PHE A 357 -4.79 -3.69 10.74
C PHE A 357 -3.52 -3.43 9.92
N LEU A 358 -3.08 -4.45 9.18
CA LEU A 358 -2.00 -4.30 8.20
C LEU A 358 -2.52 -3.48 7.03
N ASN A 359 -2.05 -2.26 6.85
CA ASN A 359 -2.49 -1.39 5.77
C ASN A 359 -1.74 -1.65 4.49
N ASP A 360 -0.41 -1.70 4.58
CA ASP A 360 0.47 -1.70 3.43
C ASP A 360 1.63 -2.67 3.63
N LEU A 361 2.09 -3.24 2.52
CA LEU A 361 3.32 -3.99 2.48
C LEU A 361 4.02 -3.80 1.15
N LYS A 362 5.35 -3.78 1.18
CA LYS A 362 6.20 -3.68 -0.02
C LYS A 362 7.49 -4.42 0.19
N VAL A 363 8.03 -4.96 -0.90
CA VAL A 363 9.40 -5.46 -0.95
C VAL A 363 10.26 -4.40 -1.61
N ASP A 364 11.37 -4.04 -0.98
CA ASP A 364 12.33 -3.07 -1.54
C ASP A 364 13.39 -3.73 -2.43
N GLU A 365 14.26 -2.91 -3.02
CA GLU A 365 15.34 -3.39 -3.90
C GLU A 365 16.38 -4.28 -3.20
N GLU A 366 16.43 -4.27 -1.87
CA GLU A 366 17.32 -5.13 -1.07
C GLU A 366 16.64 -6.45 -0.66
N GLY A 367 15.42 -6.70 -1.13
CA GLY A 367 14.65 -7.90 -0.80
C GLY A 367 14.10 -7.88 0.63
N ILE A 368 13.93 -6.71 1.23
CA ILE A 368 13.31 -6.55 2.54
C ILE A 368 11.82 -6.28 2.37
N LEU A 369 11.00 -7.14 2.97
CA LEU A 369 9.57 -6.97 3.13
C LEU A 369 9.31 -6.00 4.29
N TRP A 370 8.70 -4.86 4.00
CA TRP A 370 8.25 -3.86 4.96
C TRP A 370 6.74 -3.98 5.16
N LEU A 371 6.30 -3.84 6.41
CA LEU A 371 4.90 -3.97 6.81
C LEU A 371 4.47 -2.76 7.63
N LEU A 372 3.36 -2.12 7.29
CA LEU A 372 2.73 -1.08 8.10
C LEU A 372 1.48 -1.64 8.77
N SER A 373 1.46 -1.63 10.11
CA SER A 373 0.32 -2.03 10.93
C SER A 373 -0.15 -0.86 11.78
N ASP A 374 -1.46 -0.64 11.81
CA ASP A 374 -2.10 0.32 12.69
C ASP A 374 -3.37 -0.24 13.34
N LYS A 375 -4.18 0.67 13.89
CA LYS A 375 -5.50 0.39 14.47
C LYS A 375 -6.60 1.15 13.71
N LEU A 376 -6.59 1.16 12.37
CA LEU A 376 -7.52 1.91 11.51
C LEU A 376 -9.00 1.70 11.89
N PRO A 377 -9.51 0.48 12.13
CA PRO A 377 -10.90 0.32 12.54
C PRO A 377 -11.25 1.07 13.83
N ARG A 378 -10.33 1.12 14.80
CA ARG A 378 -10.53 1.89 16.05
C ARG A 378 -10.47 3.38 15.78
N PHE A 379 -9.55 3.81 14.93
CA PHE A 379 -9.41 5.21 14.55
C PHE A 379 -10.70 5.74 13.88
N LEU A 380 -11.32 4.94 13.01
CA LEU A 380 -12.53 5.33 12.29
C LEU A 380 -13.81 5.20 13.14
N TYR A 381 -13.96 4.11 13.89
CA TYR A 381 -15.25 3.76 14.52
C TYR A 381 -15.26 3.85 16.05
N LYS A 382 -14.11 4.07 16.69
CA LYS A 382 -13.96 4.22 18.15
C LYS A 382 -12.93 5.32 18.45
N SER A 383 -12.07 5.08 19.43
CA SER A 383 -10.95 5.93 19.81
C SER A 383 -9.67 5.10 19.94
N LEU A 384 -8.53 5.76 19.73
CA LEU A 384 -7.21 5.23 20.06
C LEU A 384 -6.85 5.61 21.51
N ASP A 385 -6.11 4.75 22.20
CA ASP A 385 -5.49 5.11 23.48
C ASP A 385 -4.14 5.82 23.20
N PRO A 386 -4.00 7.11 23.51
CA PRO A 386 -2.77 7.85 23.25
C PRO A 386 -1.56 7.38 24.09
N ASN A 387 -1.78 6.51 25.09
CA ASN A 387 -0.73 5.98 25.96
C ASN A 387 -0.19 4.63 25.48
N GLU A 388 -0.85 3.97 24.51
CA GLU A 388 -0.42 2.71 23.90
C GLU A 388 0.23 2.93 22.54
N ILE A 389 1.05 1.97 22.09
CA ILE A 389 1.55 1.95 20.72
C ILE A 389 0.39 1.62 19.77
N ASN A 390 0.08 2.55 18.87
CA ASN A 390 -1.03 2.47 17.92
C ASN A 390 -0.56 2.20 16.48
N PHE A 391 0.67 2.59 16.14
CA PHE A 391 1.22 2.50 14.80
C PHE A 391 2.56 1.79 14.84
N ARG A 392 2.79 0.85 13.92
CA ARG A 392 4.02 0.05 13.86
C ARG A 392 4.45 -0.15 12.41
N ILE A 393 5.76 -0.13 12.21
CA ILE A 393 6.39 -0.60 10.98
C ILE A 393 7.35 -1.72 11.32
N PHE A 394 7.25 -2.82 10.58
CA PHE A 394 8.12 -3.98 10.71
C PHE A 394 8.91 -4.22 9.43
N SER A 395 10.00 -4.98 9.54
CA SER A 395 10.71 -5.50 8.37
C SER A 395 11.22 -6.93 8.56
N ILE A 396 11.37 -7.65 7.45
CA ILE A 396 11.94 -8.99 7.40
C ILE A 396 12.54 -9.22 6.01
N LYS A 397 13.60 -10.02 5.87
CA LYS A 397 14.03 -10.46 4.54
C LYS A 397 12.94 -11.32 3.91
N ALA A 398 12.58 -11.05 2.65
CA ALA A 398 11.54 -11.79 1.95
C ALA A 398 11.85 -13.30 1.88
N SER A 399 13.12 -13.67 1.66
CA SER A 399 13.59 -15.05 1.70
C SER A 399 13.37 -15.73 3.05
N ASP A 400 13.65 -15.01 4.14
CA ASP A 400 13.51 -15.55 5.50
C ASP A 400 12.04 -15.69 5.88
N ALA A 401 11.18 -14.80 5.37
CA ALA A 401 9.74 -14.85 5.57
C ALA A 401 9.09 -16.09 4.94
N ILE A 402 9.59 -16.55 3.79
CA ILE A 402 9.03 -17.71 3.07
C ILE A 402 9.74 -19.03 3.37
N ALA A 403 10.90 -19.01 4.03
CA ALA A 403 11.72 -20.19 4.28
C ALA A 403 10.92 -21.32 4.97
N GLY A 404 10.96 -22.53 4.38
CA GLY A 404 10.24 -23.70 4.87
C GLY A 404 8.72 -23.66 4.69
N SER A 405 8.18 -22.66 3.98
CA SER A 405 6.76 -22.58 3.62
C SER A 405 6.50 -23.13 2.22
N THR A 406 5.22 -23.23 1.83
CA THR A 406 4.86 -23.58 0.45
C THR A 406 5.08 -22.44 -0.56
N CYS A 407 5.58 -21.27 -0.13
CA CYS A 407 5.95 -20.17 -1.02
C CYS A 407 7.42 -20.19 -1.44
N GLU A 408 8.28 -20.90 -0.69
CA GLU A 408 9.63 -21.28 -1.14
C GLU A 408 9.53 -22.23 -2.33
#